data_AF-A0A4Q0GIR9-F1
#
_entry.id   AF-A0A4Q0GIR9-F1
#
_cell.length_a   1.000
_cell.length_b   1.000
_cell.length_c   1.000
_cell.angle_alpha   90.00
_cell.angle_beta   90.00
_cell.angle_gamma   90.00
#
_symmetry.space_group_name_H-M   'P 1'
#
loop_
_entity.id
_entity.type
_entity.pdbx_description
1 polymer ?
#
loop_
_entity_poly.entity_id
_entity_poly.type
_entity_poly.pdbx_seq_one_letter_code
_entity_poly.pdbx_strand_id
1 'polypeptide(L)'
;MLVNSHSGLERSASVGLVFCWLAVILTLLGGVLAFIGSFDADFGPAKVLVRHSDSYMPAYAVQVGAVSYFVFAYALWRLISFLRLSKAGRVFAAETTAHLRAFGRWLVVAAAAALVLPLLAVVMHTMILASPGPSSVPPLQVPLFSSLFALAIATLVMMICRVIDEGRRLRDELDEIV
;
A
#
# COMPACT_ATOMS: atom_id res chain seq x y z
N MET A 1 -0.55 34.03 -29.40
CA MET A 1 0.05 34.00 -28.05
C MET A 1 -0.49 32.80 -27.25
N LEU A 2 -0.36 31.57 -27.77
CA LEU A 2 -0.97 30.34 -27.21
C LEU A 2 0.03 29.17 -27.03
N VAL A 3 1.33 29.40 -27.21
CA VAL A 3 2.34 28.33 -27.26
C VAL A 3 2.89 27.91 -25.88
N ASN A 4 2.60 28.65 -24.81
CA ASN A 4 3.16 28.34 -23.47
C ASN A 4 2.31 27.42 -22.58
N SER A 5 1.12 26.97 -23.02
CA SER A 5 0.24 26.13 -22.20
C SER A 5 0.68 24.65 -22.15
N HIS A 6 1.30 24.15 -23.22
CA HIS A 6 1.61 22.72 -23.34
C HIS A 6 2.77 22.24 -22.46
N SER A 7 3.74 23.09 -22.15
CA SER A 7 4.96 22.69 -21.41
C SER A 7 4.73 22.49 -19.89
N GLY A 8 3.71 23.12 -19.31
CA GLY A 8 3.37 22.99 -17.89
C GLY A 8 2.75 21.64 -17.53
N LEU A 9 1.87 21.12 -18.41
CA LEU A 9 1.17 19.85 -18.20
C LEU A 9 2.12 18.64 -18.25
N GLU A 10 3.09 18.67 -19.16
CA GLU A 10 4.07 17.57 -19.29
C GLU A 10 5.01 17.45 -18.09
N ARG A 11 5.38 18.58 -17.47
CA ARG A 11 6.21 18.60 -16.25
C ARG A 11 5.46 18.11 -15.02
N SER A 12 4.17 18.44 -14.88
CA SER A 12 3.40 17.99 -13.72
C SER A 12 3.20 16.46 -13.71
N ALA A 13 2.91 15.87 -14.88
CA ALA A 13 2.71 14.43 -15.01
C ALA A 13 4.00 13.61 -14.80
N SER A 14 5.17 14.12 -15.22
CA SER A 14 6.45 13.44 -15.02
C SER A 14 6.85 13.43 -13.54
N VAL A 15 6.61 14.53 -12.82
CA VAL A 15 6.87 14.62 -11.38
C VAL A 15 6.05 13.59 -10.61
N GLY A 16 4.75 13.46 -10.89
CA GLY A 16 3.89 12.47 -10.21
C GLY A 16 4.36 11.02 -10.42
N LEU A 17 4.86 10.69 -11.62
CA LEU A 17 5.39 9.37 -11.92
C LEU A 17 6.69 9.06 -11.17
N VAL A 18 7.59 10.04 -11.06
CA VAL A 18 8.84 9.90 -10.29
C VAL A 18 8.53 9.68 -8.81
N PHE A 19 7.58 10.46 -8.24
CA PHE A 19 7.14 10.26 -6.87
C PHE A 19 6.53 8.88 -6.64
N CYS A 20 5.73 8.35 -7.58
CA CYS A 20 5.19 7.00 -7.45
C CYS A 20 6.28 5.92 -7.46
N TRP A 21 7.29 6.05 -8.32
CA TRP A 21 8.42 5.13 -8.33
C TRP A 21 9.23 5.18 -7.04
N LEU A 22 9.49 6.38 -6.52
CA LEU A 22 10.12 6.54 -5.21
C LEU A 22 9.30 5.88 -4.11
N ALA A 23 7.97 6.03 -4.12
CA ALA A 23 7.09 5.39 -3.16
C ALA A 23 7.15 3.85 -3.26
N VAL A 24 7.21 3.28 -4.47
CA VAL A 24 7.38 1.83 -4.67
C VAL A 24 8.71 1.35 -4.09
N ILE A 25 9.81 2.03 -4.42
CA ILE A 25 11.15 1.66 -3.95
C ILE A 25 11.21 1.74 -2.42
N LEU A 26 10.70 2.84 -1.85
CA LEU A 26 10.67 3.03 -0.40
C LEU A 26 9.80 1.98 0.30
N THR A 27 8.65 1.62 -0.27
CA THR A 27 7.78 0.56 0.26
C THR A 27 8.48 -0.79 0.22
N LEU A 28 9.11 -1.15 -0.90
CA LEU A 28 9.82 -2.41 -1.04
C LEU A 28 11.01 -2.47 -0.08
N LEU A 29 11.77 -1.38 0.05
CA LEU A 29 12.86 -1.29 1.02
C LEU A 29 12.34 -1.48 2.45
N GLY A 30 11.26 -0.79 2.82
CA GLY A 30 10.61 -0.96 4.12
C GLY A 30 10.10 -2.37 4.35
N GLY A 31 9.52 -3.02 3.34
CA GLY A 31 9.07 -4.41 3.40
C GLY A 31 10.20 -5.40 3.56
N VAL A 32 11.32 -5.22 2.84
CA VAL A 32 12.53 -6.04 2.98
C VAL A 32 13.15 -5.86 4.36
N LEU A 33 13.24 -4.61 4.84
CA LEU A 33 13.74 -4.32 6.19
C LEU A 33 12.85 -4.97 7.27
N ALA A 34 11.53 -4.84 7.15
CA ALA A 34 10.58 -5.48 8.06
C ALA A 34 10.62 -7.02 7.99
N PHE A 35 10.90 -7.58 6.81
CA PHE A 35 10.96 -9.02 6.61
C PHE A 35 12.22 -9.65 7.19
N ILE A 36 13.38 -9.03 7.02
CA ILE A 36 14.61 -9.59 7.58
C ILE A 36 14.69 -9.33 9.09
N GLY A 37 14.02 -8.28 9.60
CA GLY A 37 13.84 -8.02 11.02
C GLY A 37 14.88 -7.05 11.59
N SER A 38 15.38 -7.31 12.80
CA SER A 38 16.41 -6.45 13.40
C SER A 38 17.77 -6.71 12.76
N PHE A 39 18.42 -5.66 12.30
CA PHE A 39 19.81 -5.70 11.86
C PHE A 39 20.63 -4.81 12.76
N ASP A 40 21.78 -5.32 13.19
CA ASP A 40 22.82 -4.48 13.77
C ASP A 40 23.66 -3.95 12.61
N ALA A 41 23.60 -2.64 12.36
CA ALA A 41 24.39 -2.00 11.31
C ALA A 41 25.43 -1.09 11.96
N ASP A 42 26.68 -1.52 11.91
CA ASP A 42 27.84 -0.75 12.37
C ASP A 42 28.23 0.29 11.30
N PHE A 43 27.85 1.55 11.50
CA PHE A 43 28.27 2.66 10.65
C PHE A 43 29.41 3.44 11.32
N GLY A 44 30.62 2.89 11.27
CA GLY A 44 31.82 3.53 11.84
C GLY A 44 31.77 3.59 13.38
N PRO A 45 32.07 4.72 14.03
CA PRO A 45 31.97 4.83 15.50
C PRO A 45 30.52 4.84 16.01
N ALA A 46 29.53 4.97 15.12
CA ALA A 46 28.12 4.96 15.46
C ALA A 46 27.53 3.55 15.28
N LYS A 47 27.25 2.90 16.41
CA LYS A 47 26.37 1.72 16.46
C LYS A 47 24.93 2.18 16.34
N VAL A 48 24.38 2.13 15.14
CA VAL A 48 22.95 2.38 14.93
C VAL A 48 22.23 1.07 15.17
N LEU A 49 21.94 0.80 16.44
CA LEU A 49 21.06 -0.30 16.83
C LEU A 49 19.63 0.08 16.46
N VAL A 50 19.20 -0.28 15.24
CA VAL A 50 17.77 -0.33 14.91
C VAL A 50 17.19 -1.59 15.51
N ARG A 51 17.22 -1.66 16.86
CA ARG A 51 16.34 -2.56 17.57
C ARG A 51 14.95 -1.97 17.41
N HIS A 52 14.02 -2.76 16.90
CA HIS A 52 12.59 -2.54 17.11
C HIS A 52 12.31 -2.76 18.62
N SER A 53 12.89 -1.90 19.47
CA SER A 53 12.79 -1.94 20.92
C SER A 53 11.50 -1.25 21.33
N ASP A 54 10.41 -1.92 21.05
CA ASP A 54 9.16 -1.79 21.79
C ASP A 54 8.45 -3.13 21.61
N SER A 55 8.64 -4.01 22.59
CA SER A 55 8.31 -5.43 22.64
C SER A 55 6.81 -5.73 22.61
N TYR A 56 6.06 -5.24 21.63
CA TYR A 56 4.60 -5.40 21.55
C TYR A 56 4.14 -6.49 20.58
N MET A 57 4.97 -6.86 19.60
CA MET A 57 4.70 -8.00 18.71
C MET A 57 5.93 -8.90 18.56
N PRO A 58 5.73 -10.22 18.54
CA PRO A 58 6.82 -11.16 18.32
C PRO A 58 7.35 -11.03 16.88
N ALA A 59 8.66 -11.28 16.69
CA ALA A 59 9.34 -11.08 15.42
C ALA A 59 8.67 -11.80 14.23
N TYR A 60 8.16 -13.02 14.44
CA TYR A 60 7.45 -13.76 13.41
C TYR A 60 6.17 -13.05 12.92
N ALA A 61 5.45 -12.34 13.80
CA ALA A 61 4.23 -11.62 13.42
C ALA A 61 4.56 -10.41 12.57
N VAL A 62 5.70 -9.76 12.83
CA VAL A 62 6.23 -8.65 12.02
C VAL A 62 6.63 -9.14 10.64
N GLN A 63 7.34 -10.27 10.55
CA GLN A 63 7.74 -10.88 9.28
C GLN A 63 6.54 -11.29 8.41
N VAL A 64 5.52 -11.89 9.02
CA VAL A 64 4.28 -12.25 8.32
C VAL A 64 3.51 -11.00 7.90
N GLY A 65 3.53 -9.95 8.72
CA GLY A 65 3.00 -8.63 8.38
C GLY A 65 3.73 -7.95 7.21
N ALA A 66 5.04 -8.21 7.03
CA ALA A 66 5.84 -7.64 5.96
C ALA A 66 5.31 -8.00 4.55
N VAL A 67 4.58 -9.10 4.41
CA VAL A 67 3.90 -9.49 3.16
C VAL A 67 2.96 -8.38 2.67
N SER A 68 2.33 -7.61 3.58
CA SER A 68 1.45 -6.50 3.21
C SER A 68 2.15 -5.40 2.42
N TYR A 69 3.44 -5.16 2.64
CA TYR A 69 4.23 -4.18 1.90
C TYR A 69 4.39 -4.57 0.43
N PHE A 70 4.56 -5.86 0.14
CA PHE A 70 4.64 -6.35 -1.23
C PHE A 70 3.29 -6.23 -1.95
N VAL A 71 2.19 -6.49 -1.25
CA VAL A 71 0.83 -6.27 -1.78
C VAL A 71 0.59 -4.78 -2.05
N PHE A 72 1.04 -3.90 -1.16
CA PHE A 72 0.95 -2.45 -1.35
C PHE A 72 1.82 -1.97 -2.52
N ALA A 73 3.04 -2.47 -2.65
CA ALA A 73 3.92 -2.18 -3.79
C ALA A 73 3.27 -2.60 -5.13
N TYR A 74 2.57 -3.73 -5.14
CA TYR A 74 1.77 -4.16 -6.30
C TYR A 74 0.60 -3.21 -6.60
N ALA A 75 -0.08 -2.70 -5.58
CA ALA A 75 -1.09 -1.66 -5.76
C ALA A 75 -0.48 -0.40 -6.40
N LEU A 76 0.65 0.10 -5.88
CA LEU A 76 1.35 1.25 -6.44
C LEU A 76 1.80 1.02 -7.89
N TRP A 77 2.22 -0.20 -8.24
CA TRP A 77 2.54 -0.55 -9.63
C TRP A 77 1.34 -0.36 -10.58
N ARG A 78 0.14 -0.73 -10.14
CA ARG A 78 -1.10 -0.50 -10.90
C ARG A 78 -1.40 0.99 -11.05
N LEU A 79 -1.13 1.80 -10.02
CA LEU A 79 -1.25 3.26 -10.09
C LEU A 79 -0.26 3.87 -11.10
N ILE A 80 1.00 3.41 -11.13
CA ILE A 80 1.98 3.84 -12.14
C ILE A 80 1.50 3.52 -13.55
N SER A 81 0.92 2.34 -13.76
CA SER A 81 0.38 1.93 -15.06
C SER A 81 -0.76 2.86 -15.51
N PHE A 82 -1.65 3.23 -14.58
CA PHE A 82 -2.70 4.23 -14.82
C PHE A 82 -2.13 5.60 -15.19
N LEU A 83 -1.15 6.11 -14.45
CA LEU A 83 -0.53 7.41 -14.72
C LEU A 83 0.18 7.45 -16.07
N ARG A 84 0.82 6.35 -16.48
CA ARG A 84 1.46 6.23 -17.80
C ARG A 84 0.44 6.32 -18.94
N LEU A 85 -0.70 5.63 -18.81
CA LEU A 85 -1.77 5.67 -19.81
C LEU A 85 -2.46 7.03 -19.85
N SER A 86 -2.66 7.66 -18.69
CA SER A 86 -3.18 9.02 -18.57
C SER A 86 -2.29 10.04 -19.29
N LYS A 87 -0.96 9.92 -19.15
CA LYS A 87 0.00 10.76 -19.89
C LYS A 87 -0.08 10.60 -21.41
N ALA A 88 -0.46 9.43 -21.90
CA ALA A 88 -0.66 9.19 -23.33
C ALA A 88 -1.97 9.80 -23.88
N GLY A 89 -2.70 10.58 -23.08
CA GLY A 89 -3.98 11.18 -23.46
C GLY A 89 -5.17 10.22 -23.38
N ARG A 90 -4.96 8.96 -22.98
CA ARG A 90 -6.01 7.93 -22.87
C ARG A 90 -6.67 7.93 -21.50
N VAL A 91 -7.04 9.11 -20.99
CA VAL A 91 -7.58 9.28 -19.63
C VAL A 91 -8.93 8.56 -19.45
N PHE A 92 -9.71 8.46 -20.52
CA PHE A 92 -11.07 7.89 -20.51
C PHE A 92 -11.18 6.52 -21.19
N ALA A 93 -10.06 5.90 -21.58
CA ALA A 93 -10.10 4.54 -22.11
C ALA A 93 -10.52 3.55 -21.01
N ALA A 94 -11.36 2.57 -21.35
CA ALA A 94 -11.80 1.52 -20.43
C ALA A 94 -10.61 0.74 -19.80
N GLU A 95 -9.52 0.59 -20.56
CA GLU A 95 -8.27 0.01 -20.06
C GLU A 95 -7.68 0.81 -18.90
N THR A 96 -7.69 2.14 -19.00
CA THR A 96 -7.12 3.04 -17.99
C THR A 96 -7.91 2.97 -16.69
N THR A 97 -9.25 3.00 -16.74
CA THR A 97 -10.07 2.88 -15.52
C THR A 97 -9.98 1.50 -14.88
N ALA A 98 -9.77 0.44 -15.67
CA ALA A 98 -9.51 -0.90 -15.13
C ALA A 98 -8.26 -0.92 -14.22
N HIS A 99 -7.20 -0.21 -14.58
CA HIS A 99 -6.00 -0.08 -13.73
C HIS A 99 -6.27 0.68 -12.43
N LEU A 100 -7.06 1.75 -12.49
CA LEU A 100 -7.45 2.53 -11.31
C LEU A 100 -8.32 1.71 -10.34
N ARG A 101 -9.28 0.94 -10.88
CA ARG A 101 -10.12 0.04 -10.09
C ARG A 101 -9.32 -1.10 -9.47
N ALA A 102 -8.37 -1.67 -10.22
CA ALA A 102 -7.45 -2.67 -9.71
C ALA A 102 -6.60 -2.09 -8.58
N PHE A 103 -6.07 -0.88 -8.73
CA PHE A 103 -5.33 -0.18 -7.68
C PHE A 103 -6.17 -0.07 -6.39
N GLY A 104 -7.38 0.48 -6.45
CA GLY A 104 -8.25 0.63 -5.28
C GLY A 104 -8.54 -0.70 -4.58
N ARG A 105 -8.79 -1.77 -5.35
CA ARG A 105 -8.98 -3.13 -4.79
C ARG A 105 -7.72 -3.63 -4.08
N TRP A 106 -6.56 -3.56 -4.73
CA TRP A 106 -5.31 -4.05 -4.16
C TRP A 106 -4.85 -3.23 -2.96
N LEU A 107 -5.18 -1.95 -2.92
CA LEU A 107 -4.94 -1.09 -1.77
C LEU A 107 -5.73 -1.56 -0.54
N VAL A 108 -7.01 -1.89 -0.71
CA VAL A 108 -7.84 -2.45 0.37
C VAL A 108 -7.32 -3.81 0.80
N VAL A 109 -6.93 -4.68 -0.14
CA VAL A 109 -6.32 -5.99 0.17
C VAL A 109 -5.02 -5.80 0.96
N ALA A 110 -4.17 -4.83 0.59
CA ALA A 110 -2.94 -4.54 1.32
C ALA A 110 -3.21 -4.05 2.75
N ALA A 111 -4.16 -3.14 2.93
CA ALA A 111 -4.54 -2.63 4.24
C ALA A 111 -5.17 -3.72 5.13
N ALA A 112 -6.04 -4.55 4.55
CA ALA A 112 -6.62 -5.70 5.23
C ALA A 112 -5.55 -6.73 5.61
N ALA A 113 -4.61 -7.02 4.70
CA ALA A 113 -3.49 -7.90 4.95
C ALA A 113 -2.61 -7.38 6.09
N ALA A 114 -2.30 -6.08 6.12
CA ALA A 114 -1.51 -5.46 7.19
C ALA A 114 -2.18 -5.60 8.57
N LEU A 115 -3.51 -5.62 8.64
CA LEU A 115 -4.26 -5.83 9.88
C LEU A 115 -4.38 -7.32 10.26
N VAL A 116 -4.75 -8.16 9.29
CA VAL A 116 -5.18 -9.54 9.53
C VAL A 116 -3.99 -10.50 9.65
N LEU A 117 -2.93 -10.31 8.87
CA LEU A 117 -1.77 -11.21 8.86
C LEU A 117 -1.04 -11.28 10.21
N PRO A 118 -0.70 -10.16 10.88
CA PRO A 118 -0.06 -10.22 12.19
C PRO A 118 -0.96 -10.86 13.25
N LEU A 119 -2.27 -10.59 13.21
CA LEU A 119 -3.25 -11.19 14.13
C LEU A 119 -3.34 -12.71 13.93
N LEU A 120 -3.46 -13.17 12.68
CA LEU A 120 -3.47 -14.60 12.36
C LEU A 120 -2.18 -15.28 12.80
N ALA A 121 -1.02 -14.65 12.60
CA ALA A 121 0.26 -15.19 13.03
C ALA A 121 0.30 -15.41 14.55
N VAL A 122 -0.20 -14.44 15.33
CA VAL A 122 -0.29 -14.57 16.79
C VAL A 122 -1.23 -15.70 17.20
N VAL A 123 -2.45 -15.76 16.64
CA VAL A 123 -3.43 -16.80 16.96
C VAL A 123 -2.92 -18.20 16.59
N MET A 124 -2.31 -18.35 15.42
CA MET A 124 -1.72 -19.61 14.99
C MET A 124 -0.60 -20.04 15.93
N HIS A 125 0.27 -19.13 16.34
CA HIS A 125 1.32 -19.44 17.30
C HIS A 125 0.76 -19.87 18.66
N THR A 126 -0.30 -19.21 19.17
CA THR A 126 -0.93 -19.62 20.42
C THR A 126 -1.65 -20.97 20.31
N MET A 127 -2.25 -21.29 19.16
CA MET A 127 -2.97 -22.55 18.96
C MET A 127 -2.02 -23.73 18.73
N ILE A 128 -0.88 -23.50 18.07
CA ILE A 128 0.03 -24.57 17.63
C ILE A 128 1.19 -24.79 18.61
N LEU A 129 1.74 -23.73 19.20
CA LEU A 129 2.95 -23.80 20.02
C LEU A 129 2.71 -23.65 21.54
N ALA A 130 1.57 -23.12 21.98
CA ALA A 130 1.30 -23.02 23.41
C ALA A 130 0.91 -24.38 23.97
N SER A 131 1.81 -24.99 24.74
CA SER A 131 1.49 -26.15 25.58
C SER A 131 0.34 -25.76 26.53
N PRO A 132 -0.65 -26.64 26.80
CA PRO A 132 -1.79 -26.36 27.67
C PRO A 132 -1.31 -26.23 29.12
N GLY A 133 -0.69 -25.10 29.43
CA GLY A 133 -0.31 -24.67 30.76
C GLY A 133 -0.83 -23.26 31.01
N PRO A 134 -0.76 -22.76 32.26
CA PRO A 134 -1.13 -21.40 32.61
C PRO A 134 -0.07 -20.42 32.08
N SER A 135 0.12 -20.37 30.77
CA SER A 135 1.04 -19.47 30.10
C SER A 135 0.39 -18.11 29.95
N SER A 136 0.92 -17.16 30.70
CA SER A 136 0.65 -15.72 30.62
C SER A 136 0.66 -15.29 29.15
N VAL A 137 -0.51 -14.94 28.59
CA VAL A 137 -0.61 -14.39 27.24
C VAL A 137 0.07 -13.02 27.31
N PRO A 138 1.18 -12.79 26.58
CA PRO A 138 1.84 -11.49 26.61
C PRO A 138 0.83 -10.41 26.18
N PRO A 139 0.81 -9.24 26.83
CA PRO A 139 -0.12 -8.18 26.49
C PRO A 139 0.11 -7.75 25.03
N LEU A 140 -0.84 -8.12 24.17
CA LEU A 140 -0.79 -7.82 22.75
C LEU A 140 -1.30 -6.39 22.53
N GLN A 141 -0.38 -5.43 22.43
CA GLN A 141 -0.73 -4.10 21.95
C GLN A 141 -0.61 -4.08 20.43
N VAL A 142 -1.73 -4.35 19.76
CA VAL A 142 -1.82 -4.12 18.32
C VAL A 142 -2.18 -2.64 18.14
N PRO A 143 -1.44 -1.87 17.32
CA PRO A 143 -1.79 -0.49 17.01
C PRO A 143 -3.00 -0.45 16.06
N LEU A 144 -4.16 -0.90 16.55
CA LEU A 144 -5.42 -1.05 15.80
C LEU A 144 -5.80 0.26 15.13
N PHE A 145 -5.56 1.39 15.78
CA PHE A 145 -5.88 2.70 15.23
C PHE A 145 -5.14 2.97 13.91
N SER A 146 -3.84 2.67 13.82
CA SER A 146 -3.05 2.89 12.60
C SER A 146 -3.55 2.02 11.45
N SER A 147 -3.80 0.73 11.73
CA SER A 147 -4.28 -0.22 10.73
C SER A 147 -5.72 0.06 10.28
N LEU A 148 -6.62 0.42 11.20
CA LEU A 148 -7.99 0.82 10.89
C LEU A 148 -8.04 2.12 10.09
N PHE A 149 -7.18 3.08 10.43
CA PHE A 149 -7.05 4.32 9.68
C PHE A 149 -6.55 4.07 8.25
N ALA A 150 -5.53 3.21 8.08
CA ALA A 150 -5.05 2.80 6.77
C ALA A 150 -6.15 2.11 5.95
N LEU A 151 -6.95 1.25 6.58
CA LEU A 151 -8.09 0.59 5.95
C LEU A 151 -9.19 1.60 5.56
N ALA A 152 -9.47 2.58 6.41
CA ALA A 152 -10.42 3.65 6.13
C ALA A 152 -9.97 4.49 4.91
N ILE A 153 -8.68 4.88 4.86
CA ILE A 153 -8.11 5.57 3.69
C ILE A 153 -8.21 4.70 2.45
N ALA A 154 -7.85 3.42 2.54
CA ALA A 154 -7.92 2.50 1.40
C ALA A 154 -9.36 2.38 0.87
N THR A 155 -10.34 2.32 1.77
CA THR A 155 -11.77 2.27 1.44
C THR A 155 -12.24 3.57 0.80
N LEU A 156 -11.82 4.72 1.32
CA LEU A 156 -12.11 6.03 0.74
C LEU A 156 -11.55 6.14 -0.68
N VAL A 157 -10.30 5.74 -0.89
CA VAL A 157 -9.65 5.73 -2.21
C VAL A 157 -10.40 4.79 -3.16
N MET A 158 -10.79 3.60 -2.70
CA MET A 158 -11.61 2.68 -3.49
C MET A 158 -12.95 3.31 -3.88
N MET A 159 -13.61 4.01 -2.95
CA MET A 159 -14.86 4.73 -3.21
C MET A 159 -14.68 5.82 -4.27
N ILE A 160 -13.61 6.61 -4.18
CA ILE A 160 -13.26 7.62 -5.20
C ILE A 160 -13.05 6.96 -6.56
N CYS A 161 -12.30 5.85 -6.62
CA CYS A 161 -12.08 5.12 -7.87
C CYS A 161 -13.40 4.64 -8.48
N ARG A 162 -14.36 4.20 -7.64
CA ARG A 162 -15.68 3.76 -8.09
C ARG A 162 -16.53 4.91 -8.61
N VAL A 163 -16.50 6.07 -7.95
CA VAL A 163 -17.21 7.28 -8.41
C VAL A 163 -16.67 7.76 -9.75
N ILE A 164 -15.36 7.71 -9.96
CA ILE A 164 -14.73 8.07 -11.25
C ILE A 164 -15.17 7.11 -12.36
N ASP A 165 -15.23 5.80 -12.08
CA ASP A 165 -15.68 4.80 -13.05
C ASP A 165 -17.15 5.01 -13.45
N GLU A 166 -18.01 5.34 -12.48
CA GLU A 166 -19.42 5.66 -12.75
C GLU A 166 -19.56 6.95 -13.58
N GLY A 167 -18.77 7.99 -13.26
CA GLY A 167 -18.75 9.21 -14.04
C GLY A 167 -18.32 8.99 -15.50
N ARG A 168 -17.36 8.07 -15.73
CA ARG A 168 -17.00 7.66 -17.09
C ARG A 168 -18.13 6.95 -17.78
N ARG A 169 -18.78 5.99 -17.11
CA ARG A 169 -19.92 5.26 -17.66
C ARG A 169 -21.05 6.18 -18.08
N LEU A 170 -21.42 7.15 -17.23
CA LEU A 170 -22.46 8.13 -17.55
C LEU A 170 -22.12 8.98 -18.77
N ARG A 171 -20.83 9.31 -18.95
CA ARG A 171 -20.36 10.02 -20.14
C ARG A 171 -20.46 9.15 -21.39
N ASP A 172 -20.07 7.89 -21.31
CA ASP A 172 -20.21 6.94 -22.42
C ASP A 172 -21.70 6.77 -22.84
N GLU A 173 -22.61 6.73 -21.86
CA GLU A 173 -24.07 6.68 -22.10
C GLU A 173 -24.62 7.99 -22.74
N LEU A 174 -24.07 9.15 -22.39
CA LEU A 174 -24.45 10.44 -22.98
C LEU A 174 -23.98 10.57 -24.45
N ASP A 175 -22.77 10.08 -24.76
CA ASP A 175 -22.22 10.10 -26.11
C ASP A 175 -22.98 9.16 -27.08
N GLU A 176 -23.79 8.21 -26.59
CA GLU A 176 -24.65 7.35 -27.40
C GLU A 176 -25.97 8.03 -27.81
N ILE A 177 -26.43 9.03 -27.06
CA ILE A 177 -27.74 9.69 -27.27
C ILE A 177 -27.64 10.88 -28.24
N VAL A 178 -26.47 11.52 -28.33
CA VAL A 178 -26.21 12.72 -29.15
C VAL A 178 -25.70 12.34 -30.53
#